data_AF-A0A661MAQ6-F1
#
_entry.id   AF-A0A661MAQ6-F1
#
_cell.length_a   1.000
_cell.length_b   1.000
_cell.length_c   1.000
_cell.angle_alpha   90.00
_cell.angle_beta   90.00
_cell.angle_gamma   90.00
#
_symmetry.space_group_name_H-M   'P 1'
#
loop_
_entity.id
_entity.type
_entity.pdbx_description
1 polymer ?
#
loop_
_entity_poly.entity_id
_entity_poly.type
_entity_poly.pdbx_seq_one_letter_code
_entity_poly.pdbx_strand_id
1 'polypeptide(L)'
;MKRKGLHEGCIQQMYRLYRDYLYAADPKPLDSAGRIRLDDWEMREDVQREVEERWEQIRNSPLQEVTEIAEFRSEFLRHHGFEMPGVDYDQDVEDF
;
A
#
# COMPACT_ATOMS: atom_id res chain seq x y z
N MET A 1 -1.16 7.47 -4.25
CA MET A 1 -0.75 6.40 -5.20
C MET A 1 -1.92 5.82 -6.02
N LYS A 2 -3.10 5.55 -5.42
CA LYS A 2 -4.27 4.94 -6.11
C LYS A 2 -4.73 5.71 -7.35
N ARG A 3 -4.93 7.03 -7.23
CA ARG A 3 -5.28 7.91 -8.38
C ARG A 3 -4.30 7.84 -9.56
N LYS A 4 -3.04 7.47 -9.29
CA LYS A 4 -1.98 7.34 -10.31
C LYS A 4 -1.83 5.91 -10.84
N GLY A 5 -2.64 4.96 -10.35
CA GLY A 5 -2.53 3.55 -10.71
C GLY A 5 -1.28 2.84 -10.18
N LEU A 6 -0.63 3.39 -9.15
CA LEU A 6 0.65 2.90 -8.61
C LEU A 6 0.51 2.15 -7.28
N HIS A 7 -0.69 2.08 -6.70
CA HIS A 7 -0.87 1.49 -5.39
C HIS A 7 -0.73 -0.04 -5.45
N GLU A 8 0.06 -0.58 -4.52
CA GLU A 8 0.31 -2.01 -4.36
C GLU A 8 0.11 -2.40 -2.90
N GLY A 9 -0.56 -3.52 -2.66
CA GLY A 9 -0.55 -4.19 -1.36
C GLY A 9 0.66 -5.14 -1.24
N CYS A 10 0.76 -5.83 -0.10
CA CYS A 10 1.88 -6.73 0.19
C CYS A 10 2.08 -7.79 -0.90
N ILE A 11 1.01 -8.42 -1.38
CA ILE A 11 1.12 -9.49 -2.37
C ILE A 11 1.56 -8.96 -3.74
N GLN A 12 1.10 -7.77 -4.15
CA GLN A 12 1.53 -7.14 -5.39
C GLN A 12 3.01 -6.76 -5.32
N GLN A 13 3.48 -6.22 -4.20
CA GLN A 13 4.90 -5.92 -4.00
C GLN A 13 5.76 -7.18 -4.03
N MET A 14 5.34 -8.26 -3.37
CA MET A 14 6.08 -9.54 -3.42
C MET A 14 6.11 -10.13 -4.82
N TYR A 15 5.00 -10.06 -5.56
CA TYR A 15 4.98 -10.48 -6.95
C TYR A 15 5.97 -9.68 -7.81
N ARG A 16 5.98 -8.35 -7.66
CA ARG A 16 6.91 -7.47 -8.37
C ARG A 16 8.38 -7.73 -7.99
N LEU A 17 8.66 -7.99 -6.72
CA LEU A 17 10.00 -8.36 -6.25
C LEU A 17 10.53 -9.58 -7.00
N TYR A 18 9.73 -10.64 -7.08
CA TYR A 18 10.16 -11.88 -7.73
C TYR A 18 10.27 -11.70 -9.24
N ARG A 19 9.26 -11.08 -9.85
CA ARG A 19 9.15 -10.90 -11.30
C ARG A 19 10.23 -9.97 -11.88
N ASP A 20 10.49 -8.83 -11.24
CA ASP A 20 11.32 -7.75 -11.80
C ASP A 20 12.74 -7.71 -11.24
N TYR A 21 13.00 -8.37 -10.10
CA TYR A 21 14.29 -8.27 -9.42
C TYR A 21 14.96 -9.63 -9.21
N LEU A 22 14.34 -10.55 -8.47
CA LEU A 22 15.04 -11.77 -8.03
C LEU A 22 15.22 -12.81 -9.13
N TYR A 23 14.24 -12.95 -10.02
CA TYR A 23 14.22 -14.00 -11.06
C TYR A 23 13.99 -13.45 -12.47
N ALA A 24 14.13 -12.15 -12.66
CA ALA A 24 14.06 -11.53 -13.97
C ALA A 24 15.28 -11.96 -14.82
N ALA A 25 15.06 -12.18 -16.12
CA ALA A 25 16.16 -12.41 -17.07
C ALA A 25 17.06 -11.16 -17.20
N ASP A 26 16.48 -9.98 -17.02
CA ASP A 26 17.17 -8.70 -16.93
C ASP A 26 16.65 -7.95 -15.68
N PRO A 27 17.28 -8.14 -14.52
CA PRO A 27 16.80 -7.58 -13.26
C PRO A 27 17.01 -6.07 -13.20
N LYS A 28 16.05 -5.38 -12.58
CA LYS A 28 16.16 -3.94 -12.35
C LYS A 28 17.42 -3.59 -11.54
N PRO A 29 18.03 -2.42 -11.80
CA PRO A 29 19.25 -2.01 -11.14
C PRO A 29 19.05 -1.82 -9.63
N LEU A 30 20.08 -2.18 -8.88
CA LEU A 30 20.18 -1.87 -7.45
C LEU A 30 20.55 -0.40 -7.26
N ASP A 31 20.27 0.14 -6.07
CA ASP A 31 20.77 1.47 -5.73
C ASP A 31 22.29 1.47 -5.45
N SER A 32 22.85 2.65 -5.19
CA SER A 32 24.29 2.82 -4.95
C SER A 32 24.84 2.06 -3.74
N ALA A 33 23.97 1.61 -2.84
CA ALA A 33 24.32 0.78 -1.69
C ALA A 33 24.06 -0.72 -1.94
N GLY A 34 23.68 -1.11 -3.15
CA GLY A 34 23.40 -2.50 -3.52
C GLY A 34 22.05 -3.00 -3.01
N ARG A 35 21.06 -2.13 -2.81
CA ARG A 35 19.72 -2.51 -2.31
C ARG A 35 18.71 -2.59 -3.44
N ILE A 36 17.79 -3.56 -3.35
CA ILE A 36 16.55 -3.57 -4.13
C ILE A 36 15.61 -2.50 -3.58
N ARG A 37 15.02 -1.71 -4.48
CA ARG A 37 14.11 -0.60 -4.15
C ARG A 37 12.71 -0.86 -4.69
N LEU A 38 11.87 -1.52 -3.88
CA LEU A 38 10.44 -1.67 -4.18
C LEU A 38 9.65 -0.39 -3.86
N ASP A 39 10.23 0.51 -3.10
CA ASP A 39 9.69 1.83 -2.81
C ASP A 39 9.86 2.81 -3.99
N ASP A 40 10.39 2.36 -5.14
CA ASP A 40 10.61 3.18 -6.33
C ASP A 40 9.36 3.94 -6.81
N TRP A 41 8.19 3.32 -6.74
CA TRP A 41 6.92 3.97 -7.12
C TRP A 41 6.41 4.95 -6.07
N GLU A 42 6.63 4.66 -4.79
CA GLU A 42 6.25 5.53 -3.67
C GLU A 42 7.14 6.78 -3.62
N MET A 43 8.43 6.61 -3.89
CA MET A 43 9.45 7.67 -3.83
C MET A 43 9.52 8.53 -5.09
N ARG A 44 8.62 8.35 -6.07
CA ARG A 44 8.50 9.26 -7.21
C ARG A 44 8.22 10.69 -6.75
N GLU A 45 8.88 11.66 -7.38
CA GLU A 45 8.75 13.08 -7.04
C GLU A 45 7.29 13.58 -7.08
N ASP A 46 6.53 13.18 -8.11
CA ASP A 46 5.14 13.59 -8.26
C ASP A 46 4.18 12.90 -7.26
N VAL A 47 4.62 11.80 -6.64
CA VAL A 47 3.91 11.16 -5.53
C VAL A 47 4.23 11.88 -4.22
N GLN A 48 5.51 12.09 -3.93
CA GLN A 48 5.96 12.74 -2.69
C GLN A 48 5.46 14.18 -2.58
N ARG A 49 5.50 14.95 -3.67
CA ARG A 49 4.97 16.32 -3.70
C ARG A 49 3.47 16.37 -3.37
N GLU A 50 2.68 15.44 -3.92
CA GLU A 50 1.24 15.37 -3.63
C GLU A 50 0.97 14.95 -2.18
N VAL A 51 1.82 14.08 -1.60
CA VAL A 51 1.75 13.72 -0.18
C VAL A 51 2.04 14.93 0.71
N GLU A 52 3.09 15.70 0.41
CA GLU A 52 3.46 16.92 1.12
C GLU A 52 2.35 17.98 1.06
N GLU A 53 1.79 18.24 -0.12
CA GLU A 53 0.67 19.16 -0.30
C GLU A 53 -0.56 18.75 0.53
N ARG A 54 -0.87 17.46 0.61
CA ARG A 54 -1.97 16.93 1.41
C ARG A 54 -1.68 17.01 2.91
N TRP A 55 -0.42 16.83 3.31
CA TRP A 55 0.00 16.92 4.69
C TRP A 55 -0.28 18.30 5.29
N GLU A 56 0.01 19.36 4.53
CA GLU A 56 -0.29 20.74 4.94
C GLU A 56 -1.80 21.01 5.08
N GLN A 57 -2.63 20.30 4.32
CA GLN A 57 -4.09 20.46 4.35
C GLN A 57 -4.76 19.74 5.52
N ILE A 58 -4.12 18.70 6.10
CA ILE A 58 -4.70 17.86 7.17
C ILE A 58 -5.16 18.66 8.38
N ARG A 59 -4.49 19.76 8.72
CA ARG A 59 -4.84 20.56 9.91
C ARG A 59 -6.15 21.33 9.74
N ASN A 60 -6.51 21.68 8.51
CA ASN A 60 -7.60 22.62 8.22
C ASN A 60 -8.82 21.96 7.55
N SER A 61 -8.72 20.67 7.21
CA SER A 61 -9.76 19.91 6.52
C SER A 61 -10.10 18.63 7.30
N PRO A 62 -11.35 18.14 7.23
CA PRO A 62 -11.69 16.81 7.73
C PRO A 62 -10.78 15.74 7.12
N LEU A 63 -10.24 14.85 7.97
CA LEU A 63 -9.25 13.86 7.55
C LEU A 63 -9.74 12.98 6.38
N GLN A 64 -11.03 12.69 6.33
CA GLN A 64 -11.65 11.88 5.28
C GLN A 64 -11.66 12.55 3.90
N GLU A 65 -11.52 13.88 3.83
CA GLU A 65 -11.51 14.63 2.56
C GLU A 65 -10.10 14.68 1.95
N VAL A 66 -9.08 14.65 2.81
CA VAL A 66 -7.66 14.78 2.42
C VAL A 66 -6.93 13.45 2.33
N THR A 67 -7.44 12.41 3.01
CA THR A 67 -6.84 11.07 3.08
C THR A 67 -7.84 9.96 2.80
N GLU A 68 -7.32 8.77 2.49
CA GLU A 68 -8.09 7.54 2.29
C GLU A 68 -8.22 6.72 3.61
N ILE A 69 -8.43 7.40 4.75
CA ILE A 69 -8.35 6.79 6.09
C ILE A 69 -9.35 5.65 6.34
N ALA A 70 -10.54 5.71 5.71
CA ALA A 70 -11.53 4.64 5.82
C ALA A 70 -11.02 3.33 5.19
N GLU A 71 -10.29 3.43 4.09
CA GLU A 71 -9.74 2.28 3.40
C GLU A 71 -8.53 1.72 4.13
N PHE A 72 -7.67 2.60 4.67
CA PHE A 72 -6.60 2.20 5.58
C PHE A 72 -7.14 1.39 6.78
N ARG A 73 -8.25 1.85 7.38
CA ARG A 73 -8.93 1.10 8.44
C ARG A 73 -9.41 -0.27 7.96
N SER A 74 -10.00 -0.35 6.77
CA SER A 74 -10.47 -1.62 6.21
C SER A 74 -9.30 -2.59 5.93
N GLU A 75 -8.19 -2.10 5.39
CA GLU A 75 -6.97 -2.90 5.18
C GLU A 75 -6.39 -3.41 6.52
N PHE A 76 -6.36 -2.56 7.55
CA PHE A 76 -5.96 -2.95 8.90
C PHE A 76 -6.85 -4.06 9.46
N LEU A 77 -8.17 -3.91 9.36
CA LEU A 77 -9.13 -4.91 9.82
C LEU A 77 -8.96 -6.24 9.08
N ARG A 78 -8.78 -6.20 7.76
CA ARG A 78 -8.52 -7.40 6.95
C ARG A 78 -7.24 -8.12 7.33
N HIS A 79 -6.19 -7.40 7.71
CA HIS A 79 -4.96 -8.03 8.21
C HIS A 79 -5.21 -8.84 9.50
N HIS A 80 -6.20 -8.43 10.30
CA HIS A 80 -6.62 -9.11 11.51
C HIS A 80 -7.81 -10.08 11.29
N GLY A 81 -8.17 -10.36 10.04
CA GLY A 81 -9.25 -11.30 9.71
C GLY A 81 -10.66 -10.72 9.83
N PHE A 82 -10.81 -9.39 9.87
CA PHE A 82 -12.10 -8.69 9.91
C PHE A 82 -12.41 -8.02 8.55
N GLU A 83 -13.69 -7.71 8.28
CA GLU A 83 -14.15 -7.13 7.00
C GLU A 83 -13.71 -7.91 5.75
N MET A 84 -13.41 -9.19 5.91
CA MET A 84 -13.07 -10.10 4.83
C MET A 84 -14.32 -10.43 3.99
N PRO A 85 -14.29 -10.22 2.66
CA PRO A 85 -15.39 -10.60 1.79
C PRO A 85 -15.69 -12.10 1.89
N GLY A 86 -16.97 -12.44 2.06
CA GLY A 86 -17.43 -13.83 2.14
C GLY A 86 -17.34 -14.48 3.53
N VAL A 87 -16.96 -13.73 4.57
CA VAL A 87 -17.04 -14.18 5.96
C VAL A 87 -18.32 -13.64 6.60
N ASP A 88 -19.11 -14.53 7.20
CA ASP A 88 -20.25 -14.16 8.04
C ASP A 88 -19.75 -13.91 9.47
N TYR A 89 -19.78 -12.65 9.90
CA TYR A 89 -19.33 -12.24 11.24
C TYR A 89 -20.42 -12.37 12.31
N ASP A 90 -21.67 -12.65 11.92
CA ASP A 90 -22.76 -12.93 12.85
C ASP A 90 -22.82 -14.42 13.23
N GLN A 91 -22.05 -15.27 12.54
CA GLN A 91 -21.92 -16.68 12.84
C GLN A 91 -21.02 -16.91 14.06
N ASP A 92 -21.49 -17.72 15.01
CA ASP A 92 -20.68 -18.16 16.16
C ASP A 92 -19.43 -18.92 15.70
N VAL A 93 -18.29 -18.61 16.31
CA VAL A 93 -17.02 -19.31 16.14
C VAL A 93 -16.76 -20.14 17.39
N GLU A 94 -16.74 -21.47 17.25
CA GLU A 94 -16.32 -22.35 18.34
C GLU A 94 -14.79 -22.25 18.54
N ASP A 95 -14.36 -22.27 19.81
CA ASP A 95 -13.04 -21.86 20.32
C ASP A 95 -11.80 -22.21 19.46
N PHE A 96 -10.80 -21.32 19.51
CA PHE A 96 -9.49 -21.40 18.83
C PHE A 96 -8.42 -22.21 19.60
#